data_AF-A0A257J1W1-F1
#
_entry.id   AF-A0A257J1W1-F1
#
_cell.length_a   1.000
_cell.length_b   1.000
_cell.length_c   1.000
_cell.angle_alpha   90.00
_cell.angle_beta   90.00
_cell.angle_gamma   90.00
#
_symmetry.space_group_name_H-M   'P 1'
#
loop_
_entity.id
_entity.type
_entity.pdbx_description
1 polymer ?
#
loop_
_entity_poly.entity_id
_entity_poly.type
_entity_poly.pdbx_seq_one_letter_code
_entity_poly.pdbx_strand_id
1 'polypeptide(L)'
;MAQVTVTVNGRPYAVGCEDGQEAHLMELARLFDQQVRSVSKDMGQLGDTRLFLMGALLLADELTDARARLSVMQTEHARLQSEYARLETRSTLALENAARKLEKLAAE
;
A
#
# COMPACT_ATOMS: atom_id res chain seq x y z
N MET A 1 22.37 -21.00 2.08
CA MET A 1 20.89 -20.99 2.01
C MET A 1 20.38 -21.30 3.40
N ALA A 2 19.93 -20.28 4.10
CA ALA A 2 19.28 -20.46 5.39
C ALA A 2 17.88 -21.05 5.19
N GLN A 3 17.40 -21.79 6.18
CA GLN A 3 16.01 -22.24 6.26
C GLN A 3 15.41 -21.68 7.55
N VAL A 4 14.20 -21.16 7.44
CA VAL A 4 13.41 -20.70 8.57
C VAL A 4 12.19 -21.60 8.70
N THR A 5 11.91 -22.03 9.92
CA THR A 5 10.69 -22.75 10.23
C THR A 5 9.60 -21.75 10.57
N VAL A 6 8.57 -21.70 9.75
CA VAL A 6 7.37 -20.90 9.99
C VAL A 6 6.23 -21.80 10.46
N THR A 7 5.25 -21.25 11.18
CA THR A 7 4.09 -22.02 11.65
C THR A 7 2.82 -21.45 11.05
N VAL A 8 2.01 -22.31 10.42
CA VAL A 8 0.74 -21.96 9.80
C VAL A 8 -0.31 -22.99 10.19
N ASN A 9 -1.46 -22.55 10.69
CA ASN A 9 -2.52 -23.39 11.24
C ASN A 9 -2.02 -24.36 12.33
N GLY A 10 -1.04 -23.92 13.13
CA GLY A 10 -0.40 -24.74 14.16
C GLY A 10 0.54 -25.84 13.64
N ARG A 11 0.84 -25.86 12.33
CA ARG A 11 1.79 -26.81 11.72
C ARG A 11 3.09 -26.11 11.31
N PRO A 12 4.26 -26.70 11.57
CA PRO A 12 5.55 -26.14 11.14
C PRO A 12 5.83 -26.45 9.66
N TYR A 13 6.40 -25.47 8.95
CA TYR A 13 6.85 -25.57 7.56
C TYR A 13 8.24 -24.98 7.43
N ALA A 14 9.17 -25.73 6.82
CA ALA A 14 10.51 -25.23 6.51
C ALA A 14 10.47 -24.47 5.18
N VAL A 15 10.90 -23.22 5.18
CA VAL A 15 10.93 -22.34 4.01
C VAL A 15 12.34 -21.83 3.82
N GLY A 16 12.85 -21.91 2.59
CA GLY A 16 14.15 -21.35 2.23
C GLY A 16 14.09 -19.82 2.25
N CYS A 17 15.10 -19.19 2.83
CA CYS A 17 15.23 -17.74 2.84
C CYS A 17 16.64 -17.31 2.46
N GLU A 18 16.73 -16.10 1.94
CA GLU A 18 18.00 -15.40 1.76
C GLU A 18 18.45 -14.82 3.10
N ASP A 19 19.76 -14.71 3.29
CA ASP A 19 20.34 -14.18 4.52
C ASP A 19 19.86 -12.74 4.74
N GLY A 20 19.27 -12.46 5.91
CA GLY A 20 18.72 -11.14 6.27
C GLY A 20 17.23 -10.95 5.94
N GLN A 21 16.57 -11.92 5.30
CA GLN A 21 15.12 -11.88 5.02
C GLN A 21 14.28 -12.65 6.04
N GLU A 22 14.89 -13.24 7.06
CA GLU A 22 14.24 -14.15 8.02
C GLU A 22 13.09 -13.46 8.74
N ALA A 23 13.33 -12.24 9.25
CA ALA A 23 12.32 -11.48 9.98
C ALA A 23 11.12 -11.11 9.10
N HIS A 24 11.36 -10.73 7.84
CA HIS A 24 10.31 -10.41 6.90
C HIS A 24 9.47 -11.66 6.57
N LEU A 25 10.13 -12.79 6.33
CA LEU A 25 9.46 -14.06 6.07
C LEU A 25 8.60 -14.52 7.26
N MET A 26 9.10 -14.36 8.50
CA MET A 26 8.32 -14.67 9.70
C MET A 26 7.06 -13.82 9.81
N GLU A 27 7.14 -12.54 9.46
CA GLU A 27 5.97 -11.64 9.48
C GLU A 27 4.95 -12.02 8.39
N LEU A 28 5.41 -12.34 7.18
CA LEU A 28 4.53 -12.84 6.11
C LEU A 28 3.82 -14.13 6.53
N ALA A 29 4.54 -15.05 7.17
CA ALA A 29 3.93 -16.29 7.66
C ALA A 29 2.92 -16.05 8.78
N ARG A 30 3.17 -15.09 9.68
CA ARG A 30 2.23 -14.69 10.73
C ARG A 30 0.94 -14.13 10.13
N LEU A 31 1.06 -13.29 9.09
CA LEU A 31 -0.08 -12.73 8.37
C LEU A 31 -0.89 -13.84 7.67
N PHE A 32 -0.21 -14.77 7.00
CA PHE A 32 -0.85 -15.91 6.37
C PHE A 32 -1.54 -16.84 7.39
N ASP A 33 -0.91 -17.13 8.53
CA ASP A 33 -1.50 -17.91 9.62
C ASP A 33 -2.79 -17.26 10.14
N GLN A 34 -2.79 -15.94 10.32
CA GLN A 34 -3.97 -15.20 10.73
C GLN A 34 -5.11 -15.35 9.72
N GLN A 35 -4.81 -15.23 8.42
CA GLN A 35 -5.81 -15.40 7.37
C GLN A 35 -6.40 -16.83 7.38
N VAL A 36 -5.52 -17.82 7.39
CA VAL A 36 -5.89 -19.24 7.39
C VAL A 36 -6.77 -19.58 8.60
N ARG A 37 -6.44 -19.06 9.79
CA ARG A 37 -7.28 -19.23 10.99
C ARG A 37 -8.62 -18.54 10.87
N SER A 38 -8.71 -17.38 10.21
CA SER A 38 -9.98 -16.71 9.95
C SER A 38 -10.88 -17.57 9.07
N VAL A 39 -10.36 -18.02 7.93
CA VAL A 39 -11.09 -18.89 7.00
C VAL A 39 -11.54 -20.19 7.67
N SER A 40 -10.69 -20.78 8.53
CA SER A 40 -11.01 -22.01 9.25
C SER A 40 -12.17 -21.85 10.23
N LYS A 41 -12.32 -20.67 10.85
CA LYS A 41 -13.45 -20.38 11.75
C LYS A 41 -14.76 -20.32 10.98
N ASP A 42 -14.75 -19.73 9.79
CA ASP A 42 -15.96 -19.49 9.00
C ASP A 42 -16.43 -20.72 8.23
N MET A 43 -15.49 -21.56 7.77
CA MET A 43 -15.77 -22.68 6.86
C MET A 43 -15.67 -24.06 7.52
N GLY A 44 -15.32 -24.13 8.81
CA GLY A 44 -15.18 -25.38 9.55
C GLY A 44 -13.90 -26.16 9.23
N GLN A 45 -13.89 -27.46 9.54
CA GLN A 45 -12.73 -28.32 9.32
C GLN A 45 -12.59 -28.71 7.84
N LEU A 46 -11.89 -27.86 7.09
CA LEU A 46 -11.37 -28.17 5.77
C LEU A 46 -9.97 -28.79 5.89
N GLY A 47 -9.57 -29.61 4.91
CA GLY A 47 -8.18 -30.04 4.79
C GLY A 47 -7.26 -28.85 4.49
N ASP A 48 -6.02 -28.88 5.03
CA ASP A 48 -5.07 -27.76 4.97
C ASP A 48 -4.86 -27.22 3.55
N THR A 49 -4.81 -28.08 2.52
CA THR A 49 -4.66 -27.65 1.12
C THR A 49 -5.79 -26.72 0.67
N ARG A 50 -7.04 -27.06 0.98
CA ARG A 50 -8.21 -26.25 0.58
C ARG A 50 -8.26 -24.96 1.39
N LEU A 51 -7.92 -25.06 2.68
CA LEU A 51 -7.87 -23.92 3.58
C LEU A 51 -6.81 -22.90 3.13
N PHE A 52 -5.61 -23.35 2.79
CA PHE A 52 -4.52 -22.51 2.30
C PHE A 52 -4.83 -21.89 0.94
N LEU A 53 -5.42 -22.65 0.02
CA LEU A 53 -5.88 -22.11 -1.27
C LEU A 53 -6.85 -20.96 -1.06
N MET A 54 -7.83 -21.13 -0.18
CA MET A 54 -8.84 -20.12 0.07
C MET A 54 -8.25 -18.89 0.79
N GLY A 55 -7.39 -19.10 1.78
CA GLY A 55 -6.64 -18.01 2.42
C GLY A 55 -5.77 -17.22 1.44
N ALA A 56 -5.09 -17.91 0.53
CA ALA A 56 -4.27 -17.28 -0.50
C ALA A 56 -5.10 -16.48 -1.51
N LEU A 57 -6.25 -17.01 -1.94
CA LEU A 57 -7.15 -16.29 -2.86
C LEU A 57 -7.73 -15.02 -2.22
N LEU A 58 -8.10 -15.07 -0.94
CA LEU A 58 -8.59 -13.89 -0.23
C LEU A 58 -7.50 -12.82 -0.08
N LEU A 59 -6.28 -13.20 0.28
CA LEU A 59 -5.16 -12.25 0.32
C LEU A 59 -4.84 -11.66 -1.05
N ALA A 60 -4.97 -12.45 -2.12
CA ALA A 60 -4.78 -11.96 -3.48
C ALA A 60 -5.86 -10.95 -3.89
N ASP A 61 -7.11 -11.18 -3.46
CA ASP A 61 -8.23 -10.25 -3.65
C ASP A 61 -7.98 -8.93 -2.89
N GLU A 62 -7.65 -9.00 -1.60
CA GLU A 62 -7.32 -7.83 -0.78
C GLU A 62 -6.14 -7.02 -1.34
N LEU A 63 -5.10 -7.71 -1.83
CA LEU A 63 -3.96 -7.06 -2.48
C LEU A 63 -4.35 -6.36 -3.79
N THR A 64 -5.27 -6.95 -4.55
CA THR A 64 -5.77 -6.36 -5.79
C THR A 64 -6.57 -5.10 -5.50
N ASP A 65 -7.45 -5.16 -4.50
CA ASP A 65 -8.21 -4.01 -4.01
C ASP A 65 -7.31 -2.89 -3.48
N ALA A 66 -6.31 -3.23 -2.67
CA ALA A 66 -5.36 -2.26 -2.13
C ALA A 66 -4.58 -1.56 -3.25
N ARG A 67 -4.13 -2.30 -4.28
CA ARG A 67 -3.46 -1.75 -5.45
C ARG A 67 -4.38 -0.83 -6.27
N ALA A 68 -5.64 -1.20 -6.43
CA ALA A 68 -6.62 -0.36 -7.13
C ALA A 68 -6.84 0.97 -6.40
N ARG A 69 -7.03 0.93 -5.07
CA ARG A 69 -7.17 2.13 -4.24
C ARG A 69 -5.91 3.01 -4.29
N LEU A 70 -4.73 2.40 -4.21
CA LEU A 70 -3.46 3.12 -4.31
C LEU A 70 -3.35 3.87 -5.66
N SER A 71 -3.72 3.22 -6.77
CA SER A 71 -3.71 3.83 -8.11
C SER A 71 -4.64 5.06 -8.19
N VAL A 72 -5.84 4.97 -7.62
CA VAL A 72 -6.78 6.10 -7.54
C VAL A 72 -6.18 7.24 -6.72
N MET A 73 -5.65 6.95 -5.52
CA MET A 73 -5.04 7.95 -4.66
C MET A 73 -3.83 8.64 -5.32
N GLN A 74 -3.00 7.88 -6.05
CA GLN A 74 -1.87 8.43 -6.82
C GLN A 74 -2.35 9.37 -7.93
N THR A 75 -3.43 9.02 -8.63
CA THR A 75 -4.02 9.85 -9.68
C THR A 75 -4.59 11.15 -9.10
N GLU A 76 -5.33 11.06 -8.00
CA GLU A 76 -5.88 12.24 -7.32
C GLU A 76 -4.77 13.14 -6.78
N HIS A 77 -3.72 12.57 -6.20
CA HIS A 77 -2.56 13.31 -5.72
C HIS A 77 -1.86 14.06 -6.87
N ALA A 78 -1.65 13.40 -8.01
CA ALA A 78 -1.08 14.04 -9.20
C ALA A 78 -1.97 15.19 -9.71
N ARG A 79 -3.30 15.00 -9.73
CA ARG A 79 -4.25 16.06 -10.09
C ARG A 79 -4.12 17.26 -9.15
N LEU A 80 -4.16 17.02 -7.83
CA LEU A 80 -4.05 18.07 -6.82
C LEU A 80 -2.72 18.82 -6.89
N GLN A 81 -1.61 18.11 -7.11
CA GLN A 81 -0.31 18.75 -7.34
C GLN A 81 -0.31 19.65 -8.57
N SER A 82 -0.94 19.22 -9.67
CA SER A 82 -1.05 20.05 -10.87
C SER A 82 -1.92 21.30 -10.65
N GLU A 83 -3.01 21.18 -9.89
CA GLU A 83 -3.88 22.29 -9.54
C GLU A 83 -3.17 23.29 -8.62
N TYR A 84 -2.43 22.77 -7.64
CA TYR A 84 -1.61 23.58 -6.74
C TYR A 84 -0.56 24.38 -7.50
N ALA A 85 0.21 23.74 -8.39
CA ALA A 85 1.22 24.42 -9.21
C ALA A 85 0.61 25.53 -10.11
N ARG A 86 -0.58 25.29 -10.67
CA ARG A 86 -1.32 26.31 -11.46
C ARG A 86 -1.77 27.47 -10.58
N LEU A 87 -2.29 27.19 -9.39
CA LEU A 87 -2.74 28.21 -8.45
C LEU A 87 -1.58 29.06 -7.94
N GLU A 88 -0.46 28.42 -7.63
CA GLU A 88 0.79 29.07 -7.22
C GLU A 88 1.27 30.02 -8.33
N THR A 89 1.38 29.52 -9.57
CA THR A 89 1.76 30.35 -10.74
C THR A 89 0.81 31.53 -10.96
N ARG A 90 -0.51 31.31 -10.80
CA ARG A 90 -1.49 32.40 -10.94
C ARG A 90 -1.33 33.45 -9.82
N SER A 91 -1.02 33.01 -8.62
CA SER A 91 -0.85 33.87 -7.44
C SER A 91 0.41 34.73 -7.57
N THR A 92 1.54 34.15 -8.00
CA THR A 92 2.78 34.90 -8.25
C THR A 92 2.58 35.95 -9.34
N LEU A 93 1.96 35.58 -10.47
CA LEU A 93 1.63 36.52 -11.55
C LEU A 93 0.70 37.65 -11.09
N ALA A 94 -0.31 37.35 -10.26
CA ALA A 94 -1.20 38.37 -9.73
C ALA A 94 -0.46 39.36 -8.82
N LEU A 95 0.42 38.85 -7.95
CA LEU A 95 1.25 39.67 -7.07
C LEU A 95 2.22 40.56 -7.87
N GLU A 96 2.90 40.02 -8.87
CA GLU A 96 3.78 40.81 -9.75
C GLU A 96 3.03 41.92 -10.51
N ASN A 97 1.82 41.63 -11.00
CA ASN A 97 1.01 42.61 -11.69
C ASN A 97 0.50 43.71 -10.75
N ALA A 98 0.16 43.36 -9.51
CA ALA A 98 -0.23 44.33 -8.49
C ALA A 98 0.96 45.24 -8.12
N ALA A 99 2.14 44.65 -7.89
CA ALA A 99 3.37 45.40 -7.60
C ALA A 99 3.70 46.39 -8.73
N ARG A 100 3.69 45.94 -9.99
CA ARG A 100 3.93 46.81 -11.16
C ARG A 100 2.94 47.98 -11.28
N LYS A 101 1.68 47.78 -10.90
CA LYS A 101 0.69 48.88 -10.91
C LYS A 101 0.97 49.90 -9.80
N LEU A 102 1.36 49.45 -8.62
CA LEU A 102 1.73 50.33 -7.51
C LEU A 102 2.97 51.17 -7.86
N GLU A 103 3.99 50.56 -8.46
CA GLU A 103 5.19 51.27 -8.91
C GLU A 103 4.87 52.37 -9.93
N LYS A 104 3.98 52.10 -10.89
CA LYS A 104 3.53 53.11 -11.86
C LYS A 104 2.81 54.28 -11.20
N LEU A 105 1.90 54.00 -10.28
CA LEU A 105 1.15 55.04 -9.55
C LEU A 105 2.05 55.87 -8.63
N ALA A 106 3.12 55.29 -8.10
CA ALA A 106 4.09 56.00 -7.27
C ALA A 106 5.09 56.85 -8.06
N ALA A 107 5.19 56.64 -9.37
CA ALA A 107 6.06 57.40 -10.27
C ALA A 107 5.37 58.58 -10.97
N GLU A 108 4.05 58.70 -10.82
CA GLU A 108 3.23 59.86 -11.23
C GLU A 108 3.10 60.86 -10.07
#